data_AF-A0A359LWG3-F1
#
_entry.id   AF-A0A359LWG3-F1
#
_cell.length_a   1.000
_cell.length_b   1.000
_cell.length_c   1.000
_cell.angle_alpha   90.00
_cell.angle_beta   90.00
_cell.angle_gamma   90.00
#
_symmetry.space_group_name_H-M   'P 1'
#
loop_
_entity.id
_entity.type
_entity.pdbx_description
1 polymer ?
#
loop_
_entity_poly.entity_id
_entity_poly.type
_entity_poly.pdbx_seq_one_letter_code
_entity_poly.pdbx_strand_id
1 'polypeptide(L)'
;MTTTPQTSAQGNPRIYRLKPELKFPPKPTRTVTALVNAIAPPAPKRAPLPTPPRALPPRQPLPTAVLDPARPLLKLGLDVHLEFIMAVVQQDHANPKAPRKFTREELVAQVGQWVAEGQQVVCVQESCGFGFVLHRQLVAAGAQSFLITPIALNGQRKTDKLDARALCLRLSRWLEGNRDELSPIRIPTEAEQQRREVTRRRQFLAREIRCLANRGHGQVAEYCHVKLTHRWWGPRLWPKLSTLDPWVLGLLAKLRELILALEAQLQELDERSKRGCKLRPGPKAWGN
;
A
#
# COMPACT_ATOMS: atom_id res chain seq x y z
N MET A 1 63.40 47.74 -17.72
CA MET A 1 63.47 46.32 -18.13
C MET A 1 63.98 45.53 -16.94
N THR A 2 63.09 44.85 -16.21
CA THR A 2 63.48 43.75 -15.31
C THR A 2 62.26 42.89 -15.00
N THR A 3 62.46 41.60 -15.19
CA THR A 3 61.64 40.42 -14.87
C THR A 3 61.08 40.44 -13.44
N THR A 4 59.93 39.81 -13.19
CA THR A 4 59.72 38.77 -12.14
C THR A 4 58.32 38.13 -12.24
N PRO A 5 58.19 36.79 -12.18
CA PRO A 5 56.93 36.04 -12.05
C PRO A 5 56.63 35.54 -10.61
N GLN A 6 55.38 35.06 -10.42
CA GLN A 6 54.85 34.08 -9.45
C GLN A 6 55.20 34.16 -7.94
N THR A 7 54.17 34.23 -7.09
CA THR A 7 54.00 33.27 -5.98
C THR A 7 52.52 33.13 -5.58
N SER A 8 52.16 31.91 -5.17
CA SER A 8 50.83 31.52 -4.69
C SER A 8 50.83 31.31 -3.16
N ALA A 9 49.61 31.40 -2.61
CA ALA A 9 49.10 30.84 -1.35
C ALA A 9 49.65 31.31 0.00
N GLN A 10 48.77 31.84 0.85
CA GLN A 10 48.41 31.22 2.14
C GLN A 10 47.24 31.95 2.81
N GLY A 11 46.30 31.16 3.33
CA GLY A 11 45.04 31.63 3.93
C GLY A 11 45.23 32.23 5.33
N ASN A 12 44.29 33.11 5.69
CA ASN A 12 44.19 33.65 7.05
C ASN A 12 42.78 33.37 7.62
N PRO A 13 42.63 32.53 8.65
CA PRO A 13 41.35 32.28 9.29
C PRO A 13 40.94 33.50 10.12
N ARG A 14 39.74 34.05 9.86
CA ARG A 14 39.15 35.11 10.69
C ARG A 14 38.86 34.56 12.09
N ILE A 15 39.72 34.90 13.03
CA ILE A 15 39.50 34.76 14.47
C ILE A 15 38.51 35.84 14.90
N TYR A 16 37.31 35.46 15.36
CA TYR A 16 36.36 36.38 15.98
C TYR A 16 36.74 36.60 17.45
N ARG A 17 37.22 37.81 17.80
CA ARG A 17 37.34 38.25 19.21
C ARG A 17 35.96 38.57 19.76
N LEU A 18 35.56 37.90 20.85
CA LEU A 18 34.40 38.28 21.67
C LEU A 18 34.66 39.63 22.36
N LYS A 19 33.69 40.55 22.31
CA LYS A 19 33.72 41.83 23.04
C LYS A 19 33.66 41.56 24.56
N PRO A 20 34.47 42.25 25.39
CA PRO A 20 34.66 41.86 26.80
C PRO A 20 33.59 42.37 27.78
N GLU A 21 32.45 42.93 27.36
CA GLU A 21 31.39 43.32 28.31
C GLU A 21 30.00 42.88 27.86
N LEU A 22 29.57 41.72 28.39
CA LEU A 22 28.17 41.29 28.46
C LEU A 22 27.80 41.25 29.94
N LYS A 23 27.10 42.28 30.42
CA LYS A 23 26.57 42.32 31.80
C LYS A 23 25.25 41.54 31.86
N PHE A 24 25.23 40.50 32.69
CA PHE A 24 24.01 39.74 33.01
C PHE A 24 23.30 40.36 34.21
N PRO A 25 21.94 40.41 34.24
CA PRO A 25 21.21 40.88 35.41
C PRO A 25 21.34 39.88 36.58
N PRO A 26 21.38 40.34 37.84
CA PRO A 26 21.50 39.46 38.99
C PRO A 26 20.22 38.63 39.19
N LYS A 27 20.40 37.38 39.59
CA LYS A 27 19.31 36.46 39.95
C LYS A 27 18.57 36.97 41.20
N PRO A 28 17.23 36.89 41.27
CA PRO A 28 16.52 37.24 42.48
C PRO A 28 16.75 36.18 43.57
N THR A 29 17.27 36.62 44.72
CA THR A 29 17.39 35.80 45.93
C THR A 29 16.03 35.79 46.64
N ARG A 30 15.34 34.64 46.67
CA ARG A 30 14.14 34.48 47.49
C ARG A 30 14.55 34.04 48.90
N THR A 31 14.24 34.89 49.87
CA THR A 31 14.37 34.63 51.30
C THR A 31 13.42 33.50 51.71
N VAL A 32 13.95 32.51 52.41
CA VAL A 32 13.18 31.44 53.05
C VAL A 32 12.60 31.99 54.34
N THR A 33 11.32 32.36 54.38
CA THR A 33 10.42 32.30 55.56
C THR A 33 9.02 32.75 55.14
N ALA A 34 8.00 32.01 55.60
CA ALA A 34 6.56 32.28 55.54
C ALA A 34 5.84 32.08 54.19
N LEU A 35 5.43 30.82 53.94
CA LEU A 35 4.02 30.49 53.66
C LEU A 35 3.81 28.98 53.81
N VAL A 36 3.71 28.56 55.07
CA VAL A 36 3.01 27.33 55.45
C VAL A 36 1.52 27.64 55.25
N ASN A 37 0.93 27.16 54.16
CA ASN A 37 -0.46 26.66 54.06
C ASN A 37 -0.82 26.36 52.60
N ALA A 38 -1.48 25.20 52.41
CA ALA A 38 -2.01 24.62 51.17
C ALA A 38 -1.05 23.81 50.28
N ILE A 39 -0.50 22.72 50.84
CA ILE A 39 -0.13 21.54 50.04
C ILE A 39 -1.22 20.49 50.27
N ALA A 40 -2.19 20.45 49.37
CA ALA A 40 -2.95 19.23 49.09
C ALA A 40 -2.81 18.98 47.58
N PRO A 41 -2.23 17.84 47.14
CA PRO A 41 -2.12 17.56 45.72
C PRO A 41 -3.52 17.37 45.12
N PRO A 42 -3.81 17.87 43.90
CA PRO A 42 -5.06 17.55 43.24
C PRO A 42 -5.14 16.04 43.04
N ALA A 43 -6.31 15.45 43.34
CA ALA A 43 -6.56 14.02 43.15
C ALA A 43 -6.18 13.62 41.71
N PRO A 44 -5.48 12.47 41.52
CA PRO A 44 -5.08 12.04 40.20
C PRO A 44 -6.33 11.85 39.34
N LYS A 45 -6.40 12.54 38.19
CA LYS A 45 -7.40 12.23 37.17
C LYS A 45 -7.28 10.74 36.87
N ARG A 46 -8.31 9.95 37.19
CA ARG A 46 -8.38 8.53 36.82
C ARG A 46 -8.04 8.43 35.34
N ALA A 47 -6.96 7.74 35.02
CA ALA A 47 -6.67 7.37 33.65
C ALA A 47 -7.91 6.65 33.10
N PRO A 48 -8.40 6.97 31.89
CA PRO A 48 -9.46 6.20 31.28
C PRO A 48 -9.03 4.73 31.28
N LEU A 49 -9.91 3.86 31.76
CA LEU A 49 -9.69 2.41 31.75
C LEU A 49 -9.18 2.01 30.36
N PRO A 50 -8.13 1.16 30.26
CA PRO A 50 -7.65 0.69 28.97
C PRO A 50 -8.84 0.06 28.25
N THR A 51 -9.20 0.66 27.11
CA THR A 51 -10.23 0.10 26.24
C THR A 51 -9.88 -1.37 26.03
N PRO A 52 -10.79 -2.32 26.30
CA PRO A 52 -10.48 -3.74 26.12
C PRO A 52 -9.95 -3.93 24.70
N PRO A 53 -8.87 -4.69 24.50
CA PRO A 53 -8.28 -4.89 23.19
C PRO A 53 -9.40 -5.36 22.27
N ARG A 54 -9.67 -4.57 21.23
CA ARG A 54 -10.70 -4.90 20.25
C ARG A 54 -10.40 -6.31 19.75
N ALA A 55 -11.29 -7.25 20.05
CA ALA A 55 -11.12 -8.64 19.66
C ALA A 55 -10.81 -8.67 18.16
N LEU A 56 -9.60 -9.13 17.82
CA LEU A 56 -9.23 -9.30 16.43
C LEU A 56 -10.20 -10.32 15.85
N PRO A 57 -10.78 -10.08 14.65
CA PRO A 57 -11.59 -11.08 14.00
C PRO A 57 -10.77 -12.38 13.86
N PRO A 58 -11.40 -13.55 13.97
CA PRO A 58 -10.70 -14.82 13.86
C PRO A 58 -9.89 -14.87 12.55
N ARG A 59 -8.66 -15.38 12.63
CA ARG A 59 -7.81 -15.56 11.45
C ARG A 59 -8.53 -16.49 10.48
N GLN A 60 -8.78 -16.02 9.26
CA GLN A 60 -9.37 -16.86 8.23
C GLN A 60 -8.38 -17.96 7.84
N PRO A 61 -8.84 -19.22 7.67
CA PRO A 61 -7.96 -20.31 7.28
C PRO A 61 -7.38 -20.06 5.89
N LEU A 62 -6.11 -20.44 5.70
CA LEU A 62 -5.46 -20.41 4.39
C LEU A 62 -6.01 -21.53 3.50
N PRO A 63 -6.13 -21.29 2.18
CA PRO A 63 -6.64 -22.31 1.27
C PRO A 63 -5.68 -23.50 1.22
N THR A 64 -6.23 -24.71 1.21
CA THR A 64 -5.51 -25.99 1.12
C THR A 64 -6.11 -26.83 0.01
N ALA A 65 -5.27 -27.61 -0.68
CA ALA A 65 -5.74 -28.53 -1.70
C ALA A 65 -6.44 -29.75 -1.10
N VAL A 66 -7.48 -30.21 -1.77
CA VAL A 66 -8.21 -31.44 -1.48
C VAL A 66 -7.94 -32.40 -2.64
N LEU A 67 -7.19 -33.47 -2.39
CA LEU A 67 -6.78 -34.42 -3.43
C LEU A 67 -7.58 -35.71 -3.32
N ASP A 68 -7.95 -36.26 -4.47
CA ASP A 68 -8.59 -37.57 -4.57
C ASP A 68 -7.59 -38.57 -5.17
N PRO A 69 -7.05 -39.53 -4.38
CA PRO A 69 -6.06 -40.49 -4.88
C PRO A 69 -6.53 -41.35 -6.05
N ALA A 70 -7.85 -41.50 -6.27
CA ALA A 70 -8.40 -42.32 -7.34
C ALA A 70 -8.46 -41.61 -8.70
N ARG A 71 -8.23 -40.28 -8.73
CA ARG A 71 -8.34 -39.48 -9.95
C ARG A 71 -6.97 -39.03 -10.46
N PRO A 72 -6.70 -39.06 -11.77
CA PRO A 72 -5.44 -38.54 -12.30
C PRO A 72 -5.29 -37.03 -12.05
N LEU A 73 -4.09 -36.60 -11.64
CA LEU A 73 -3.82 -35.23 -11.18
C LEU A 73 -3.07 -34.41 -12.23
N LEU A 74 -3.64 -33.27 -12.61
CA LEU A 74 -2.98 -32.26 -13.44
C LEU A 74 -2.60 -31.05 -12.58
N LYS A 75 -1.29 -30.80 -12.48
CA LYS A 75 -0.67 -29.71 -11.74
C LYS A 75 -0.24 -28.62 -12.71
N LEU A 76 -0.76 -27.41 -12.54
CA LEU A 76 -0.52 -26.29 -13.46
C LEU A 76 0.26 -25.18 -12.76
N GLY A 77 1.39 -24.80 -13.36
CA GLY A 77 2.06 -23.54 -13.05
C GLY A 77 1.70 -22.49 -14.10
N LEU A 78 1.19 -21.35 -13.65
CA LEU A 78 0.71 -20.27 -14.52
C LEU A 78 1.50 -19.00 -14.25
N ASP A 79 2.21 -18.53 -15.27
CA ASP A 79 2.71 -17.15 -15.31
C ASP A 79 1.74 -16.29 -16.13
N VAL A 80 1.13 -15.32 -15.45
CA VAL A 80 -0.05 -14.61 -15.95
C VAL A 80 0.38 -13.27 -16.53
N HIS A 81 0.07 -13.04 -17.80
CA HIS A 81 0.16 -11.75 -18.47
C HIS A 81 -1.26 -11.26 -18.83
N LEU A 82 -1.42 -9.99 -19.21
CA LEU A 82 -2.74 -9.44 -19.61
C LEU A 82 -3.26 -10.06 -20.90
N GLU A 83 -2.36 -10.30 -21.86
CA GLU A 83 -2.71 -10.79 -23.20
C GLU A 83 -2.64 -12.31 -23.34
N PHE A 84 -1.81 -12.97 -22.53
CA PHE A 84 -1.64 -14.41 -22.57
C PHE A 84 -1.29 -14.96 -21.19
N ILE A 85 -1.39 -16.27 -21.04
CA ILE A 85 -0.97 -17.00 -19.84
C ILE A 85 0.01 -18.04 -20.31
N MET A 86 1.22 -18.01 -19.75
CA MET A 86 2.19 -19.08 -19.95
C MET A 86 1.86 -20.20 -18.96
N ALA A 87 1.47 -21.36 -19.46
CA ALA A 87 1.10 -22.50 -18.65
C ALA A 87 2.09 -23.66 -18.83
N VAL A 88 2.43 -24.29 -17.72
CA VAL A 88 3.14 -25.57 -17.69
C VAL A 88 2.28 -26.56 -16.93
N VAL A 89 2.08 -27.73 -17.53
CA VAL A 89 1.26 -28.81 -16.97
C VAL A 89 2.18 -29.97 -16.60
N GLN A 90 2.01 -30.51 -15.40
CA GLN A 90 2.60 -31.77 -14.97
C GLN A 90 1.47 -32.75 -14.64
N GLN A 91 1.54 -33.95 -15.18
CA GLN A 91 0.60 -35.03 -14.90
C GLN A 91 1.19 -35.94 -13.84
N ASP A 92 0.50 -36.12 -12.71
CA ASP A 92 0.91 -36.96 -11.59
C ASP A 92 2.38 -36.70 -11.18
N HIS A 93 3.24 -37.71 -11.28
CA HIS A 93 4.68 -37.65 -11.02
C HIS A 93 5.53 -37.62 -12.30
N ALA A 94 4.90 -37.45 -13.47
CA ALA A 94 5.62 -37.32 -14.74
C ALA A 94 6.43 -36.01 -14.78
N ASN A 95 7.30 -35.89 -15.79
CA ASN A 95 7.98 -34.64 -16.06
C ASN A 95 7.00 -33.54 -16.52
N PRO A 96 7.20 -32.27 -16.12
CA PRO A 96 6.42 -31.16 -16.65
C PRO A 96 6.52 -31.09 -18.18
N LYS A 97 5.36 -30.92 -18.83
CA LYS A 97 5.25 -30.75 -20.28
C LYS A 97 5.87 -29.41 -20.72
N ALA A 98 6.12 -29.28 -22.02
CA ALA A 98 6.64 -28.04 -22.59
C ALA A 98 5.68 -26.85 -22.28
N PRO A 99 6.22 -25.66 -21.96
CA PRO A 99 5.40 -24.47 -21.73
C PRO A 99 4.57 -24.11 -22.96
N ARG A 100 3.30 -23.78 -22.75
CA ARG A 100 2.37 -23.37 -23.81
C ARG A 100 1.69 -22.05 -23.44
N LYS A 101 1.52 -21.18 -24.43
CA LYS A 101 0.73 -19.96 -24.30
C LYS A 101 -0.75 -20.27 -24.50
N PHE A 102 -1.58 -19.64 -23.70
CA PHE A 102 -3.02 -19.64 -23.81
C PHE A 102 -3.54 -18.21 -23.72
N THR A 103 -4.65 -17.91 -24.40
CA THR A 103 -5.51 -16.82 -23.94
C THR A 103 -6.21 -17.23 -22.64
N ARG A 104 -6.82 -16.27 -21.94
CA ARG A 104 -7.59 -16.56 -20.73
C ARG A 104 -8.74 -17.51 -21.01
N GLU A 105 -9.49 -17.24 -22.07
CA GLU A 105 -10.66 -18.00 -22.48
C GLU A 105 -10.28 -19.42 -22.89
N GLU A 106 -9.20 -19.58 -23.66
CA GLU A 106 -8.67 -20.90 -24.05
C GLU A 106 -8.25 -21.73 -22.83
N LEU A 107 -7.56 -21.12 -21.86
CA LEU A 107 -7.13 -21.84 -20.67
C LEU A 107 -8.32 -22.31 -19.83
N VAL A 108 -9.33 -21.45 -19.64
CA VAL A 108 -10.54 -21.79 -18.88
C VAL A 108 -11.32 -22.92 -19.57
N ALA A 109 -11.47 -22.85 -20.89
CA ALA A 109 -12.12 -23.91 -21.67
C ALA A 109 -11.34 -25.24 -21.57
N GLN A 110 -10.01 -25.19 -21.71
CA GLN A 110 -9.16 -26.38 -21.61
C GLN A 110 -9.23 -27.03 -20.23
N VAL A 111 -9.27 -26.22 -19.16
CA VAL A 111 -9.44 -26.70 -17.79
C VAL A 111 -10.79 -27.37 -17.61
N GLY A 112 -11.88 -26.77 -18.11
CA GLY A 112 -13.20 -27.38 -18.08
C GLY A 112 -13.24 -28.73 -18.81
N GLN A 113 -12.55 -28.84 -19.94
CA GLN A 113 -12.41 -30.10 -20.67
C GLN A 113 -11.68 -31.17 -19.84
N TRP A 114 -10.53 -30.87 -19.24
CA TRP A 114 -9.80 -31.84 -18.40
C TRP A 114 -10.62 -32.29 -17.19
N VAL A 115 -11.36 -31.37 -16.57
CA VAL A 115 -12.27 -31.71 -15.46
C VAL A 115 -13.38 -32.66 -15.93
N ALA A 116 -13.97 -32.41 -17.11
CA ALA A 116 -14.97 -33.29 -17.71
C ALA A 116 -14.42 -34.68 -18.08
N GLU A 117 -13.13 -34.75 -18.44
CA GLU A 117 -12.38 -36.00 -18.66
C GLU A 117 -11.99 -36.72 -17.36
N GLY A 118 -12.46 -36.25 -16.20
CA GLY A 118 -12.27 -36.88 -14.89
C GLY A 118 -10.97 -36.49 -14.17
N GLN A 119 -10.15 -35.62 -14.76
CA GLN A 119 -8.90 -35.16 -14.15
C GLN A 119 -9.20 -34.28 -12.93
N GLN A 120 -8.39 -34.39 -11.87
CA GLN A 120 -8.35 -33.36 -10.82
C GLN A 120 -7.33 -32.29 -11.26
N VAL A 121 -7.80 -31.07 -11.48
CA VAL A 121 -6.96 -29.97 -11.95
C VAL A 121 -6.62 -29.05 -10.79
N VAL A 122 -5.33 -28.87 -10.51
CA VAL A 122 -4.82 -27.95 -9.50
C VAL A 122 -3.89 -26.95 -10.18
N CYS A 123 -4.11 -25.66 -9.98
CA CYS A 123 -3.31 -24.61 -10.60
C CYS A 123 -2.78 -23.61 -9.57
N VAL A 124 -1.59 -23.09 -9.82
CA VAL A 124 -0.95 -22.05 -9.01
C VAL A 124 -0.49 -20.89 -9.89
N GLN A 125 -0.63 -19.68 -9.36
CA GLN A 125 -0.09 -18.46 -9.94
C GLN A 125 0.37 -17.50 -8.84
N GLU A 126 1.27 -16.58 -9.16
CA GLU A 126 1.62 -15.50 -8.24
C GLU A 126 0.52 -14.44 -8.17
N SER A 127 0.37 -13.80 -7.01
CA SER A 127 -0.48 -12.62 -6.89
C SER A 127 0.16 -11.45 -7.63
N CYS A 128 -0.34 -11.16 -8.81
CA CYS A 128 0.07 -10.03 -9.65
C CYS A 128 -0.98 -8.90 -9.62
N GLY A 129 -0.69 -7.80 -10.33
CA GLY A 129 -1.59 -6.64 -10.43
C GLY A 129 -2.92 -6.89 -11.16
N PHE A 130 -3.16 -8.11 -11.68
CA PHE A 130 -4.30 -8.44 -12.53
C PHE A 130 -5.54 -8.94 -11.77
N GLY A 131 -5.48 -8.99 -10.43
CA GLY A 131 -6.62 -9.31 -9.59
C GLY A 131 -6.98 -10.79 -9.54
N PHE A 132 -8.27 -11.11 -9.41
CA PHE A 132 -8.75 -12.47 -9.06
C PHE A 132 -9.71 -13.08 -10.09
N VAL A 133 -9.89 -12.44 -11.24
CA VAL A 133 -10.88 -12.88 -12.26
C VAL A 133 -10.51 -14.26 -12.80
N LEU A 134 -9.27 -14.46 -13.25
CA LEU A 134 -8.79 -15.75 -13.76
C LEU A 134 -8.98 -16.86 -12.73
N HIS A 135 -8.60 -16.62 -11.47
CA HIS A 135 -8.79 -17.59 -10.39
C HIS A 135 -10.26 -18.00 -10.22
N ARG A 136 -11.19 -17.03 -10.20
CA ARG A 136 -12.63 -17.32 -10.09
C ARG A 136 -13.13 -18.13 -11.29
N GLN A 137 -12.67 -17.81 -12.50
CA GLN A 137 -13.04 -18.54 -13.71
C GLN A 137 -12.51 -19.98 -13.70
N LEU A 138 -11.27 -20.20 -13.27
CA LEU A 138 -10.68 -21.53 -13.13
C LEU A 138 -11.41 -22.37 -12.07
N VAL A 139 -11.78 -21.76 -10.93
CA VAL A 139 -12.60 -22.41 -9.90
C VAL A 139 -13.99 -22.76 -10.45
N ALA A 140 -14.64 -21.84 -11.18
CA ALA A 140 -15.92 -22.10 -11.80
C ALA A 140 -15.86 -23.21 -12.87
N ALA A 141 -14.72 -23.36 -13.56
CA ALA A 141 -14.45 -24.46 -14.48
C ALA A 141 -14.13 -25.80 -13.78
N GLY A 142 -14.09 -25.82 -12.44
CA GLY A 142 -13.91 -27.04 -11.63
C GLY A 142 -12.48 -27.31 -11.16
N ALA A 143 -11.53 -26.41 -11.42
CA ALA A 143 -10.17 -26.54 -10.88
C ALA A 143 -10.05 -26.03 -9.44
N GLN A 144 -9.05 -26.53 -8.73
CA GLN A 144 -8.55 -25.88 -7.53
C GLN A 144 -7.48 -24.85 -7.91
N SER A 145 -7.75 -23.57 -7.68
CA SER A 145 -6.84 -22.49 -8.05
C SER A 145 -6.26 -21.80 -6.84
N PHE A 146 -4.94 -21.65 -6.79
CA PHE A 146 -4.22 -20.99 -5.71
C PHE A 146 -3.48 -19.77 -6.23
N LEU A 147 -3.62 -18.63 -5.54
CA LEU A 147 -2.65 -17.55 -5.66
C LEU A 147 -1.67 -17.63 -4.50
N ILE A 148 -0.41 -17.33 -4.78
CA ILE A 148 0.64 -17.26 -3.78
C ILE A 148 1.19 -15.84 -3.66
N THR A 149 1.85 -15.52 -2.55
CA THR A 149 2.69 -14.34 -2.47
C THR A 149 3.80 -14.39 -3.52
N PRO A 150 4.20 -13.26 -4.14
CA PRO A 150 5.28 -13.26 -5.12
C PRO A 150 6.57 -13.78 -4.50
N ILE A 151 7.30 -14.61 -5.24
CA ILE A 151 8.55 -15.25 -4.84
C ILE A 151 9.59 -15.06 -5.94
N ALA A 152 10.86 -15.01 -5.56
CA ALA A 152 11.94 -15.07 -6.53
C ALA A 152 12.02 -16.50 -7.09
N LEU A 153 11.43 -16.73 -8.27
CA LEU A 153 11.37 -18.05 -8.89
C LEU A 153 12.72 -18.47 -9.49
N ASN A 154 13.51 -17.52 -9.99
CA ASN A 154 14.77 -17.75 -10.68
C ASN A 154 15.77 -16.60 -10.40
N GLY A 155 17.04 -16.96 -10.16
CA GLY A 155 18.06 -16.00 -9.72
C GLY A 155 18.81 -15.26 -10.85
N GLN A 156 18.96 -15.88 -12.03
CA GLN A 156 19.85 -15.34 -13.07
C GLN A 156 19.14 -14.89 -14.37
N ARG A 157 18.00 -15.50 -14.73
CA ARG A 157 17.23 -15.12 -15.91
C ARG A 157 15.75 -15.36 -15.69
N LYS A 158 14.97 -14.27 -15.76
CA LYS A 158 13.51 -14.32 -15.69
C LYS A 158 12.93 -14.45 -17.10
N THR A 159 12.11 -15.48 -17.32
CA THR A 159 11.30 -15.63 -18.53
C THR A 159 10.01 -16.33 -18.17
N ASP A 160 8.91 -15.99 -18.83
CA ASP A 160 7.59 -16.53 -18.53
C ASP A 160 7.57 -18.07 -18.52
N LYS A 161 8.33 -18.68 -19.45
CA LYS A 161 8.47 -20.14 -19.56
C LYS A 161 9.13 -20.76 -18.33
N LEU A 162 10.18 -20.11 -17.82
CA LEU A 162 10.91 -20.58 -16.63
C LEU A 162 10.07 -20.35 -15.37
N ASP A 163 9.35 -19.23 -15.29
CA ASP A 163 8.49 -18.89 -14.15
C ASP A 163 7.31 -19.86 -14.05
N ALA A 164 6.58 -20.08 -15.15
CA ALA A 164 5.50 -21.06 -15.19
C ALA A 164 5.97 -22.48 -14.83
N ARG A 165 7.16 -22.88 -15.31
CA ARG A 165 7.74 -24.19 -14.97
C ARG A 165 8.14 -24.28 -13.50
N ALA A 166 8.76 -23.23 -12.95
CA ALA A 166 9.13 -23.18 -11.54
C ALA A 166 7.89 -23.26 -10.64
N LEU A 167 6.84 -22.53 -10.97
CA LEU A 167 5.54 -22.60 -10.28
C LEU A 167 4.94 -24.00 -10.31
N CYS A 168 4.94 -24.66 -11.46
CA CYS A 168 4.42 -26.02 -11.62
C CYS A 168 5.17 -27.02 -10.71
N LEU A 169 6.50 -26.96 -10.71
CA LEU A 169 7.34 -27.84 -9.87
C LEU A 169 7.15 -27.58 -8.37
N ARG A 170 7.06 -26.31 -7.96
CA ARG A 170 6.79 -25.95 -6.56
C ARG A 170 5.41 -26.42 -6.12
N LEU A 171 4.40 -26.30 -6.97
CA LEU A 171 3.07 -26.85 -6.72
C LEU A 171 3.12 -28.36 -6.50
N SER A 172 3.87 -29.10 -7.33
CA SER A 172 4.03 -30.56 -7.14
C SER A 172 4.52 -30.89 -5.74
N ARG A 173 5.62 -30.28 -5.31
CA ARG A 173 6.21 -30.52 -3.98
C ARG A 173 5.29 -30.09 -2.84
N TRP A 174 4.56 -29.00 -3.02
CA TRP A 174 3.60 -28.51 -2.03
C TRP A 174 2.41 -29.47 -1.84
N LEU A 175 1.91 -30.03 -2.94
CA LEU A 175 0.86 -31.06 -2.90
C LEU A 175 1.37 -32.38 -2.30
N GLU A 176 2.66 -32.68 -2.44
CA GLU A 176 3.32 -33.84 -1.83
C GLU A 176 3.66 -33.65 -0.34
N GLY A 177 3.31 -32.50 0.25
CA GLY A 177 3.41 -32.25 1.69
C GLY A 177 4.48 -31.23 2.09
N ASN A 178 5.33 -30.76 1.18
CA ASN A 178 6.28 -29.69 1.47
C ASN A 178 5.57 -28.32 1.50
N ARG A 179 4.95 -28.00 2.65
CA ARG A 179 4.09 -26.82 2.80
C ARG A 179 4.84 -25.48 2.67
N ASP A 180 6.16 -25.48 2.73
CA ASP A 180 6.99 -24.28 2.63
C ASP A 180 7.24 -23.84 1.17
N GLU A 181 6.99 -24.72 0.20
CA GLU A 181 7.23 -24.43 -1.22
C GLU A 181 6.29 -23.34 -1.78
N LEU A 182 5.09 -23.24 -1.22
CA LEU A 182 4.08 -22.25 -1.59
C LEU A 182 3.54 -21.55 -0.33
N SER A 183 3.28 -20.25 -0.46
CA SER A 183 2.57 -19.44 0.54
C SER A 183 1.23 -18.95 -0.04
N PRO A 184 0.17 -19.78 -0.03
CA PRO A 184 -1.12 -19.41 -0.59
C PRO A 184 -1.74 -18.20 0.13
N ILE A 185 -2.34 -17.31 -0.64
CA ILE A 185 -3.08 -16.16 -0.12
C ILE A 185 -4.58 -16.44 -0.13
N ARG A 186 -5.27 -15.87 0.86
CA ARG A 186 -6.73 -15.90 0.90
C ARG A 186 -7.31 -14.94 -0.15
N ILE A 187 -8.22 -15.44 -0.99
CA ILE A 187 -8.89 -14.64 -2.02
C ILE A 187 -10.15 -13.97 -1.48
N PRO A 188 -10.30 -12.64 -1.62
CA PRO A 188 -11.54 -11.98 -1.25
C PRO A 188 -12.69 -12.37 -2.18
N THR A 189 -13.86 -12.56 -1.58
CA THR A 189 -15.13 -12.60 -2.30
C THR A 189 -15.32 -11.31 -3.09
N GLU A 190 -16.17 -11.34 -4.12
CA GLU A 190 -16.41 -10.15 -4.95
C GLU A 190 -16.96 -9.00 -4.11
N ALA A 191 -17.88 -9.30 -3.19
CA ALA A 191 -18.45 -8.31 -2.28
C ALA A 191 -17.39 -7.73 -1.31
N GLU A 192 -16.44 -8.53 -0.82
CA GLU A 192 -15.33 -8.00 -0.02
C GLU A 192 -14.36 -7.15 -0.84
N GLN A 193 -14.07 -7.56 -2.07
CA GLN A 193 -13.21 -6.81 -2.98
C GLN A 193 -13.82 -5.44 -3.28
N GLN A 194 -15.10 -5.38 -3.63
CA GLN A 194 -15.84 -4.13 -3.84
C GLN A 194 -15.85 -3.25 -2.58
N ARG A 195 -16.05 -3.84 -1.39
CA ARG A 195 -15.96 -3.09 -0.13
C ARG A 195 -14.58 -2.50 0.12
N ARG A 196 -13.51 -3.24 -0.20
CA ARG A 196 -12.12 -2.78 -0.04
C ARG A 196 -11.78 -1.63 -1.00
N GLU A 197 -12.39 -1.60 -2.17
CA GLU A 197 -12.16 -0.57 -3.18
C GLU A 197 -12.54 0.83 -2.68
N VAL A 198 -13.60 0.93 -1.87
CA VAL A 198 -14.00 2.21 -1.26
C VAL A 198 -12.86 2.81 -0.42
N THR A 199 -12.25 2.01 0.46
CA THR A 199 -11.14 2.47 1.30
C THR A 199 -9.89 2.80 0.48
N ARG A 200 -9.59 2.01 -0.56
CA ARG A 200 -8.47 2.25 -1.48
C ARG A 200 -8.65 3.54 -2.25
N ARG A 201 -9.84 3.76 -2.81
CA ARG A 201 -10.19 5.00 -3.53
C ARG A 201 -10.07 6.22 -2.63
N ARG A 202 -10.54 6.13 -1.38
CA ARG A 202 -10.38 7.19 -0.37
C ARG A 202 -8.90 7.53 -0.12
N GLN A 203 -8.06 6.51 0.08
CA GLN A 203 -6.62 6.70 0.28
C GLN A 203 -5.95 7.31 -0.95
N PHE A 204 -6.31 6.85 -2.15
CA PHE A 204 -5.84 7.40 -3.42
C PHE A 204 -6.17 8.88 -3.54
N LEU A 205 -7.44 9.27 -3.40
CA LEU A 205 -7.88 10.67 -3.50
C LEU A 205 -7.17 11.57 -2.47
N ALA A 206 -7.09 11.13 -1.21
CA ALA A 206 -6.40 11.89 -0.18
C ALA A 206 -4.90 12.06 -0.47
N ARG A 207 -4.26 11.07 -1.09
CA ARG A 207 -2.87 11.15 -1.55
C ARG A 207 -2.73 12.14 -2.70
N GLU A 208 -3.58 12.05 -3.72
CA GLU A 208 -3.52 12.95 -4.88
C GLU A 208 -3.73 14.41 -4.49
N ILE A 209 -4.70 14.69 -3.60
CA ILE A 209 -4.90 16.04 -3.04
C ILE A 209 -3.61 16.55 -2.39
N ARG A 210 -2.93 15.70 -1.59
CA ARG A 210 -1.66 16.06 -0.94
C ARG A 210 -0.56 16.31 -1.96
N CYS A 211 -0.45 15.49 -2.99
CA CYS A 211 0.55 15.65 -4.05
C CYS A 211 0.35 16.98 -4.79
N LEU A 212 -0.89 17.30 -5.19
CA LEU A 212 -1.22 18.56 -5.86
C LEU A 212 -0.98 19.78 -4.96
N ALA A 213 -1.37 19.68 -3.69
CA ALA A 213 -1.10 20.72 -2.70
C ALA A 213 0.40 21.00 -2.55
N ASN A 214 1.20 19.93 -2.44
CA ASN A 214 2.66 20.01 -2.33
C ASN A 214 3.31 20.54 -3.62
N ARG A 215 2.75 20.24 -4.80
CA ARG A 215 3.18 20.85 -6.05
C ARG A 215 3.01 22.37 -6.01
N GLY A 216 1.86 22.85 -5.50
CA GLY A 216 1.63 24.28 -5.29
C GLY A 216 2.61 24.89 -4.27
N HIS A 217 2.90 24.20 -3.16
CA HIS A 217 3.94 24.64 -2.22
C HIS A 217 5.31 24.79 -2.89
N GLY A 218 5.71 23.83 -3.73
CA GLY A 218 6.97 23.89 -4.47
C GLY A 218 7.03 25.06 -5.44
N GLN A 219 5.97 25.29 -6.23
CA GLN A 219 5.92 26.38 -7.20
C GLN A 219 6.03 27.76 -6.53
N VAL A 220 5.34 27.96 -5.40
CA VAL A 220 5.42 29.25 -4.68
C VAL A 220 6.80 29.44 -4.03
N ALA A 221 7.40 28.36 -3.50
CA ALA A 221 8.76 28.44 -2.97
C ALA A 221 9.79 28.76 -4.06
N GLU A 222 9.65 28.14 -5.25
CA GLU A 222 10.54 28.32 -6.39
C GLU A 222 10.44 29.72 -7.00
N TYR A 223 9.23 30.18 -7.32
CA TYR A 223 9.04 31.41 -8.10
C TYR A 223 8.80 32.67 -7.25
N CYS A 224 8.36 32.51 -6.01
CA CYS A 224 8.04 33.65 -5.14
C CYS A 224 8.93 33.72 -3.89
N HIS A 225 9.73 32.68 -3.60
CA HIS A 225 10.56 32.58 -2.40
C HIS A 225 9.78 32.83 -1.08
N VAL A 226 8.49 32.50 -1.06
CA VAL A 226 7.63 32.62 0.12
C VAL A 226 7.01 31.29 0.51
N LYS A 227 6.66 31.15 1.78
CA LYS A 227 5.97 29.96 2.29
C LYS A 227 4.47 30.08 2.08
N LEU A 228 3.92 29.15 1.30
CA LEU A 228 2.47 29.02 1.15
C LEU A 228 1.84 28.38 2.40
N THR A 229 0.68 28.87 2.83
CA THR A 229 -0.04 28.32 3.99
C THR A 229 -0.65 26.96 3.68
N HIS A 230 -0.75 26.08 4.68
CA HIS A 230 -1.44 24.80 4.51
C HIS A 230 -2.93 25.01 4.14
N ARG A 231 -3.49 24.16 3.27
CA ARG A 231 -4.85 24.34 2.71
C ARG A 231 -5.07 25.66 1.96
N TRP A 232 -4.04 26.17 1.28
CA TRP A 232 -4.08 27.42 0.49
C TRP A 232 -5.21 27.48 -0.56
N TRP A 233 -5.61 26.32 -1.10
CA TRP A 233 -6.68 26.21 -2.09
C TRP A 233 -8.09 26.46 -1.51
N GLY A 234 -8.22 26.43 -0.18
CA GLY A 234 -9.51 26.58 0.50
C GLY A 234 -10.11 27.98 0.32
N PRO A 235 -11.45 28.12 0.41
CA PRO A 235 -12.16 29.36 0.09
C PRO A 235 -11.74 30.56 0.94
N ARG A 236 -11.26 30.32 2.17
CA ARG A 236 -10.81 31.37 3.09
C ARG A 236 -9.41 31.90 2.78
N LEU A 237 -8.54 31.07 2.22
CA LEU A 237 -7.13 31.41 1.99
C LEU A 237 -6.88 31.81 0.55
N TRP A 238 -7.66 31.28 -0.40
CA TRP A 238 -7.51 31.57 -1.82
C TRP A 238 -7.52 33.08 -2.16
N PRO A 239 -8.46 33.90 -1.65
CA PRO A 239 -8.46 35.35 -1.95
C PRO A 239 -7.21 36.07 -1.44
N LYS A 240 -6.55 35.53 -0.38
CA LYS A 240 -5.34 36.13 0.21
C LYS A 240 -4.10 35.92 -0.66
N LEU A 241 -4.18 35.07 -1.69
CA LEU A 241 -3.09 34.80 -2.61
C LEU A 241 -3.02 35.79 -3.77
N SER A 242 -3.94 36.76 -3.84
CA SER A 242 -3.98 37.79 -4.90
C SER A 242 -2.73 38.69 -4.94
N THR A 243 -1.92 38.67 -3.90
CA THR A 243 -0.64 39.40 -3.82
C THR A 243 0.51 38.65 -4.52
N LEU A 244 0.32 37.39 -4.90
CA LEU A 244 1.31 36.63 -5.66
C LEU A 244 1.36 37.11 -7.11
N ASP A 245 2.47 36.83 -7.77
CA ASP A 245 2.62 37.05 -9.21
C ASP A 245 1.46 36.41 -10.01
N PRO A 246 0.87 37.13 -10.99
CA PRO A 246 -0.30 36.64 -11.74
C PRO A 246 -0.07 35.32 -12.48
N TRP A 247 1.14 35.07 -12.99
CA TRP A 247 1.45 33.82 -13.68
C TRP A 247 1.49 32.64 -12.69
N VAL A 248 2.12 32.81 -11.53
CA VAL A 248 2.12 31.80 -10.46
C VAL A 248 0.70 31.55 -9.94
N LEU A 249 -0.10 32.60 -9.76
CA LEU A 249 -1.50 32.47 -9.35
C LEU A 249 -2.32 31.65 -10.38
N GLY A 250 -2.04 31.82 -11.68
CA GLY A 250 -2.63 31.02 -12.75
C GLY A 250 -2.26 29.53 -12.67
N LEU A 251 -1.03 29.18 -12.29
CA LEU A 251 -0.62 27.80 -12.04
C LEU A 251 -1.37 27.20 -10.84
N LEU A 252 -1.45 27.96 -9.74
CA LEU A 252 -2.16 27.55 -8.53
C LEU A 252 -3.67 27.39 -8.77
N ALA A 253 -4.27 28.21 -9.64
CA ALA A 253 -5.68 28.13 -9.97
C ALA A 253 -6.04 26.78 -10.59
N LYS A 254 -5.24 26.31 -11.57
CA LYS A 254 -5.42 24.99 -12.20
C LYS A 254 -5.27 23.85 -11.18
N LEU A 255 -4.28 23.95 -10.29
CA LEU A 255 -4.10 22.96 -9.21
C LEU A 255 -5.28 22.98 -8.22
N ARG A 256 -5.79 24.17 -7.87
CA ARG A 256 -6.94 24.34 -6.99
C ARG A 256 -8.20 23.71 -7.58
N GLU A 257 -8.46 23.88 -8.87
CA GLU A 257 -9.60 23.25 -9.54
C GLU A 257 -9.55 21.73 -9.39
N LEU A 258 -8.39 21.12 -9.67
CA LEU A 258 -8.20 19.68 -9.49
C LEU A 258 -8.38 19.25 -8.02
N ILE A 259 -7.79 19.98 -7.08
CA ILE A 259 -7.90 19.65 -5.66
C ILE A 259 -9.37 19.69 -5.21
N LEU A 260 -10.12 20.73 -5.57
CA LEU A 260 -11.52 20.87 -5.18
C LEU A 260 -12.40 19.77 -5.80
N ALA A 261 -12.15 19.40 -7.05
CA ALA A 261 -12.84 18.29 -7.69
C ALA A 261 -12.58 16.94 -6.97
N LEU A 262 -11.34 16.71 -6.52
CA LEU A 262 -10.99 15.51 -5.74
C LEU A 262 -11.55 15.55 -4.32
N GLU A 263 -11.56 16.72 -3.66
CA GLU A 263 -12.18 16.89 -2.33
C GLU A 263 -13.69 16.62 -2.36
N ALA A 264 -14.38 17.05 -3.42
CA ALA A 264 -15.80 16.75 -3.63
C ALA A 264 -16.06 15.23 -3.74
N GLN A 265 -15.29 14.52 -4.57
CA GLN A 265 -15.38 13.05 -4.67
C GLN A 265 -15.09 12.37 -3.33
N LEU A 266 -14.10 12.87 -2.57
CA LEU A 266 -13.73 12.32 -1.27
C LEU A 266 -14.87 12.48 -0.24
N GLN A 267 -15.51 13.65 -0.22
CA GLN A 267 -16.67 13.92 0.65
C GLN A 267 -17.84 13.00 0.32
N GLU A 268 -18.16 12.82 -0.96
CA GLU A 268 -19.22 11.91 -1.42
C GLU A 268 -18.98 10.47 -0.94
N LEU A 269 -17.74 9.98 -1.06
CA LEU A 269 -17.36 8.65 -0.58
C LEU A 269 -17.50 8.51 0.94
N ASP A 270 -17.06 9.52 1.70
CA ASP A 270 -17.16 9.52 3.15
C ASP A 270 -18.62 9.53 3.61
N GLU A 271 -19.50 10.27 2.95
CA GLU A 271 -20.93 10.27 3.22
C GLU A 271 -21.59 8.92 2.90
N ARG A 272 -21.28 8.34 1.74
CA ARG A 272 -21.78 7.02 1.36
C ARG A 272 -21.37 5.95 2.37
N SER A 273 -20.12 6.00 2.85
CA SER A 273 -19.61 5.09 3.87
C SER A 273 -20.33 5.27 5.22
N LYS A 274 -20.55 6.51 5.66
CA LYS A 274 -21.31 6.82 6.89
C LYS A 274 -22.76 6.31 6.82
N ARG A 275 -23.44 6.49 5.68
CA ARG A 275 -24.81 5.97 5.45
C ARG A 275 -24.85 4.44 5.57
N GLY A 276 -23.89 3.72 4.96
CA GLY A 276 -23.81 2.27 5.03
C GLY A 276 -23.49 1.71 6.43
N CYS A 277 -22.76 2.46 7.26
CA CYS A 277 -22.47 2.06 8.64
C CYS A 277 -23.71 2.14 9.55
N LYS A 278 -24.56 3.16 9.36
CA LYS A 278 -25.81 3.34 10.13
C LYS A 278 -26.87 2.26 9.88
N LEU A 279 -26.82 1.58 8.73
CA LEU A 279 -27.78 0.53 8.34
C LEU A 279 -27.39 -0.87 8.82
N ARG A 280 -26.21 -1.06 9.41
CA ARG A 280 -25.82 -2.34 9.99
C ARG A 280 -26.27 -2.37 11.45
N PRO A 281 -27.05 -3.38 11.89
CA PRO A 281 -27.31 -3.56 13.31
C PRO A 281 -25.97 -3.62 14.03
N GLY A 282 -25.83 -2.83 15.10
CA GLY A 282 -24.68 -2.97 15.99
C GLY A 282 -24.58 -4.41 16.49
N PRO A 283 -23.37 -4.90 16.81
CA PRO A 283 -23.26 -6.21 17.46
C PRO A 283 -24.21 -6.22 18.66
N LYS A 284 -25.15 -7.17 18.69
CA LYS A 284 -26.04 -7.38 19.84
C LYS A 284 -25.12 -7.44 21.05
N ALA A 285 -25.18 -6.42 21.89
CA ALA A 285 -24.58 -6.49 23.21
C ALA A 285 -25.23 -7.70 23.88
N TRP A 286 -24.41 -8.64 24.33
CA TRP A 286 -24.88 -9.71 25.18
C TRP A 286 -25.32 -9.03 26.47
N GLY A 287 -26.63 -8.85 26.60
CA GLY A 287 -27.25 -8.36 27.82
C GLY A 287 -27.08 -9.40 28.92
N ASN A 288 -26.71 -8.92 30.09
CA ASN A 288 -27.12 -9.43 31.38
C ASN A 288 -27.60 -8.24 32.19
#